data_AF-A0A352UM98-F1
#
_entry.id   AF-A0A352UM98-F1
#
_cell.length_a   1.000
_cell.length_b   1.000
_cell.length_c   1.000
_cell.angle_alpha   90.00
_cell.angle_beta   90.00
_cell.angle_gamma   90.00
#
_symmetry.space_group_name_H-M   'P 1'
#
loop_
_entity.id
_entity.type
_entity.pdbx_description
1 polymer ?
#
loop_
_entity_poly.entity_id
_entity_poly.type
_entity_poly.pdbx_seq_one_letter_code
_entity_poly.pdbx_strand_id
1 'polypeptide(L)'
;FDGFRTSHELQKIQVWDYKDLKQMCDMEAVEAFRARALSPQRPQMRGSHENGDIFFQNREASNQYYEAVPGIVENYMRKINKKLGTDYQLFNYYGAPDADRVIVAMGSICDVTEEVIDYLNANGAKVGLIKVRLYR
;
A
#
# COMPACT_ATOMS: atom_id res chain seq x y z
N PHE A 1 4.14 9.36 -0.99
CA PHE A 1 3.80 10.53 -1.80
C PHE A 1 5.03 11.42 -1.89
N ASP A 2 5.05 12.36 -2.83
CA ASP A 2 6.28 13.06 -3.16
C ASP A 2 6.38 14.40 -2.42
N GLY A 3 7.57 14.69 -1.90
CA GLY A 3 7.85 15.94 -1.18
C GLY A 3 7.68 17.14 -2.11
N PHE A 4 6.99 18.18 -1.62
CA PHE A 4 6.54 19.36 -2.35
C PHE A 4 5.54 19.08 -3.47
N ARG A 5 5.90 18.22 -4.43
CA ARG A 5 5.07 17.91 -5.61
C ARG A 5 3.70 17.34 -5.26
N THR A 6 3.59 16.57 -4.19
CA THR A 6 2.28 16.14 -3.65
C THR A 6 1.98 16.78 -2.31
N SER A 7 2.97 16.89 -1.42
CA SER A 7 2.70 17.33 -0.04
C SER A 7 2.29 18.81 0.09
N HIS A 8 2.58 19.64 -0.91
CA HIS A 8 2.24 21.08 -0.94
C HIS A 8 1.37 21.45 -2.14
N GLU A 9 0.87 20.45 -2.88
CA GLU A 9 -0.06 20.70 -3.98
C GLU A 9 -1.48 20.86 -3.44
N LEU A 10 -2.16 21.96 -3.81
CA LEU A 10 -3.55 22.18 -3.45
C LEU A 10 -4.46 21.60 -4.53
N GLN A 11 -5.23 20.58 -4.17
CA GLN A 11 -6.21 19.92 -5.02
C GLN A 11 -7.58 19.86 -4.34
N LYS A 12 -8.65 19.95 -5.13
CA LYS A 12 -10.00 19.68 -4.63
C LYS A 12 -10.19 18.16 -4.56
N ILE A 13 -10.22 17.62 -3.35
CA ILE A 13 -10.37 16.19 -3.10
C ILE A 13 -11.64 15.88 -2.30
N GLN A 14 -12.03 14.60 -2.31
CA GLN A 14 -13.03 14.08 -1.39
C GLN A 14 -12.33 13.52 -0.14
N VAL A 15 -12.91 13.76 1.03
CA VAL A 15 -12.36 13.32 2.32
C VAL A 15 -13.45 12.55 3.05
N TRP A 16 -13.09 11.42 3.62
CA TRP A 16 -14.01 10.63 4.45
C TRP A 16 -14.11 11.17 5.86
N ASP A 17 -15.30 11.05 6.44
CA ASP A 17 -15.48 11.33 7.84
C ASP A 17 -14.91 10.20 8.72
N TYR A 18 -14.79 10.46 10.01
CA TYR A 18 -14.23 9.48 10.94
C TYR A 18 -15.18 8.30 11.19
N LYS A 19 -16.48 8.44 10.92
CA LYS A 19 -17.45 7.34 11.07
C LYS A 19 -17.21 6.31 9.97
N ASP A 20 -16.94 6.75 8.75
CA ASP A 20 -16.57 5.91 7.61
C ASP A 20 -15.25 5.19 7.84
N LEU A 21 -14.24 5.89 8.35
CA LEU A 21 -12.95 5.31 8.69
C LEU A 21 -13.06 4.26 9.80
N LYS A 22 -13.89 4.53 10.82
CA LYS A 22 -14.12 3.60 11.93
C LYS A 22 -14.65 2.25 11.46
N GLN A 23 -15.49 2.22 10.43
CA GLN A 23 -16.02 0.98 9.86
C GLN A 23 -14.95 0.10 9.19
N MET A 24 -13.80 0.66 8.84
CA MET A 24 -12.69 -0.09 8.24
C MET A 24 -11.72 -0.64 9.30
N CYS A 25 -11.74 -0.13 10.52
CA CYS A 25 -10.83 -0.55 11.57
C CYS A 25 -11.21 -1.95 12.09
N ASP A 26 -10.28 -2.89 12.03
CA ASP A 26 -10.42 -4.20 12.67
C ASP A 26 -10.22 -4.05 14.19
N MET A 27 -11.34 -4.00 14.91
CA MET A 27 -11.31 -3.79 16.36
C MET A 27 -10.79 -5.00 17.13
N GLU A 28 -10.90 -6.22 16.58
CA GLU A 28 -10.30 -7.41 17.17
C GLU A 28 -8.77 -7.34 17.07
N ALA A 29 -8.23 -6.91 15.93
CA ALA A 29 -6.79 -6.67 15.76
C ALA A 29 -6.28 -5.57 16.70
N VAL A 30 -7.06 -4.50 16.91
CA VAL A 30 -6.74 -3.43 17.87
C VAL A 30 -6.72 -3.96 19.31
N GLU A 31 -7.71 -4.77 19.70
CA GLU A 31 -7.78 -5.36 21.02
C GLU A 31 -6.63 -6.34 21.27
N ALA A 32 -6.30 -7.17 20.28
CA ALA A 32 -5.15 -8.06 20.33
C ALA A 32 -3.83 -7.29 20.42
N PHE A 33 -3.69 -6.15 19.72
CA PHE A 33 -2.55 -5.25 19.86
C PHE A 33 -2.42 -4.70 21.29
N ARG A 34 -3.53 -4.21 21.87
CA ARG A 34 -3.55 -3.70 23.26
C ARG A 34 -3.23 -4.79 24.27
N ALA A 35 -3.72 -6.02 24.06
CA ALA A 35 -3.43 -7.15 24.93
C ALA A 35 -1.94 -7.52 24.95
N ARG A 36 -1.20 -7.24 23.86
CA ARG A 36 0.26 -7.41 23.74
C ARG A 36 1.06 -6.17 24.16
N ALA A 37 0.44 -5.11 24.69
CA ALA A 37 1.20 -3.94 25.15
C ALA A 37 2.04 -4.26 26.40
N LEU A 38 3.13 -3.53 26.61
CA LEU A 38 3.91 -3.63 27.84
C LEU A 38 3.07 -3.09 29.00
N SER A 39 2.85 -3.92 30.01
CA SER A 39 2.13 -3.53 31.23
C SER A 39 2.69 -4.29 32.44
N PRO A 40 2.91 -3.63 33.58
CA PRO A 40 3.41 -4.28 34.79
C PRO A 40 2.41 -5.31 35.37
N GLN A 41 1.11 -5.18 35.05
CA GLN A 41 0.08 -6.13 35.48
C GLN A 41 0.09 -7.45 34.68
N ARG A 42 0.76 -7.46 33.53
CA ARG A 42 0.93 -8.62 32.64
C ARG A 42 2.29 -8.51 31.95
N PRO A 43 3.39 -8.73 32.71
CA PRO A 43 4.74 -8.45 32.25
C PRO A 43 5.18 -9.40 31.14
N GLN A 44 5.97 -8.88 30.21
CA GLN A 44 6.61 -9.64 29.12
C GLN A 44 8.03 -9.09 28.91
N MET A 45 8.96 -9.94 28.51
CA MET A 45 10.29 -9.54 28.07
C MET A 45 10.33 -9.39 26.54
N ARG A 46 11.00 -8.36 26.04
CA ARG A 46 11.21 -8.10 24.59
C ARG A 46 12.59 -7.48 24.38
N GLY A 47 13.20 -7.74 23.22
CA GLY A 47 14.50 -7.17 22.86
C GLY A 47 15.67 -7.76 23.64
N SER A 48 15.61 -9.06 23.94
CA SER A 48 16.74 -9.81 24.50
C SER A 48 17.95 -9.80 23.57
N HIS A 49 19.13 -9.99 24.15
CA HIS A 49 20.31 -10.40 23.41
C HIS A 49 20.22 -11.88 23.05
N GLU A 50 20.52 -12.22 21.80
CA GLU A 50 20.47 -13.59 21.28
C GLU A 50 21.81 -13.94 20.62
N ASN A 51 22.33 -15.13 20.91
CA ASN A 51 23.53 -15.66 20.26
C ASN A 51 23.16 -16.33 18.92
N GLY A 52 24.17 -16.78 18.18
CA GLY A 52 24.00 -17.41 16.87
C GLY A 52 23.29 -18.77 16.87
N ASP A 53 23.00 -19.33 18.04
CA ASP A 53 22.28 -20.59 18.22
C ASP A 53 20.78 -20.48 17.90
N ILE A 54 20.16 -19.32 18.17
CA ILE A 54 18.71 -19.11 17.99
C ILE A 54 18.34 -17.90 17.14
N PHE A 55 19.26 -16.96 16.93
CA PHE A 55 18.95 -15.68 16.30
C PHE A 55 18.34 -15.83 14.90
N PHE A 56 18.87 -16.75 14.08
CA PHE A 56 18.39 -16.91 12.70
C PHE A 56 16.95 -17.45 12.67
N GLN A 57 16.65 -18.47 13.48
CA GLN A 57 15.33 -19.06 13.58
C GLN A 57 14.30 -18.05 14.07
N ASN A 58 14.66 -17.22 15.06
CA ASN A 58 13.80 -16.16 15.58
C ASN A 58 13.54 -15.06 14.54
N ARG A 59 14.53 -14.75 13.68
CA ARG A 59 14.35 -13.78 12.59
C ARG A 59 13.35 -14.27 11.54
N GLU A 60 13.46 -15.53 11.14
CA GLU A 60 12.59 -16.17 10.14
C GLU A 60 11.17 -16.44 10.66
N ALA A 61 10.98 -16.53 11.99
CA ALA A 61 9.65 -16.68 12.59
C ALA A 61 8.65 -15.57 12.20
N SER A 62 9.17 -14.42 11.76
CA SER A 62 8.37 -13.29 11.29
C SER A 62 7.86 -13.42 9.84
N ASN A 63 8.37 -14.37 9.05
CA ASN A 63 8.09 -14.47 7.60
C ASN A 63 6.60 -14.58 7.29
N GLN A 64 5.86 -15.39 8.05
CA GLN A 64 4.41 -15.57 7.89
C GLN A 64 3.64 -14.24 7.91
N TYR A 65 4.11 -13.26 8.67
CA TYR A 65 3.46 -11.95 8.73
C TYR A 65 3.73 -11.15 7.45
N TYR A 66 4.96 -11.17 6.93
CA TYR A 66 5.31 -10.53 5.67
C TYR A 66 4.61 -11.17 4.48
N GLU A 67 4.52 -12.50 4.44
CA GLU A 67 3.79 -13.24 3.40
C GLU A 67 2.30 -12.88 3.36
N ALA A 68 1.70 -12.57 4.52
CA ALA A 68 0.29 -12.18 4.61
C ALA A 68 0.03 -10.71 4.21
N VAL A 69 1.03 -9.82 4.29
CA VAL A 69 0.84 -8.37 4.07
C VAL A 69 0.23 -8.04 2.71
N PRO A 70 0.69 -8.59 1.56
CA PRO A 70 0.11 -8.27 0.25
C PRO A 70 -1.41 -8.54 0.20
N GLY A 71 -1.85 -9.70 0.68
CA GLY A 71 -3.27 -10.07 0.70
C GLY A 71 -4.10 -9.21 1.65
N ILE A 72 -3.54 -8.79 2.79
CA ILE A 72 -4.18 -7.86 3.72
C ILE A 72 -4.37 -6.49 3.05
N VAL A 73 -3.32 -5.97 2.39
CA VAL A 73 -3.37 -4.68 1.68
C VAL A 73 -4.40 -4.73 0.56
N GLU A 74 -4.41 -5.76 -0.28
CA GLU A 74 -5.41 -5.93 -1.34
C GLU A 74 -6.84 -6.01 -0.81
N ASN A 75 -7.05 -6.71 0.31
CA ASN A 75 -8.37 -6.78 0.95
C ASN A 75 -8.87 -5.38 1.35
N TYR A 76 -7.99 -4.56 1.93
CA TYR A 76 -8.32 -3.18 2.27
C TYR A 76 -8.50 -2.27 1.06
N MET A 77 -7.66 -2.42 0.02
CA MET A 77 -7.86 -1.73 -1.26
C MET A 77 -9.23 -2.06 -1.86
N ARG A 78 -9.66 -3.33 -1.82
CA ARG A 78 -11.01 -3.74 -2.29
C ARG A 78 -12.15 -3.08 -1.50
N LYS A 79 -12.01 -2.98 -0.17
CA LYS A 79 -12.98 -2.26 0.68
C LYS A 79 -13.07 -0.79 0.29
N ILE A 80 -11.92 -0.15 0.01
CA ILE A 80 -11.83 1.24 -0.41
C ILE A 80 -12.44 1.42 -1.81
N ASN A 81 -12.08 0.56 -2.75
CA ASN A 81 -12.60 0.54 -4.12
C ASN A 81 -14.13 0.47 -4.14
N LYS A 82 -14.74 -0.37 -3.30
CA LYS A 82 -16.20 -0.47 -3.18
C LYS A 82 -16.87 0.83 -2.71
N LYS A 83 -16.19 1.63 -1.88
CA LYS A 83 -16.73 2.92 -1.41
C LYS A 83 -16.48 4.06 -2.40
N LEU A 84 -15.32 4.11 -3.04
CA LEU A 84 -14.93 5.21 -3.94
C LEU A 84 -15.32 4.99 -5.41
N GLY A 85 -15.62 3.76 -5.81
CA GLY A 85 -15.71 3.40 -7.23
C GLY A 85 -14.36 3.41 -7.93
N THR A 86 -13.27 3.18 -7.20
CA THR A 86 -11.89 3.10 -7.73
C THR A 86 -11.46 1.65 -7.96
N ASP A 87 -10.28 1.45 -8.55
CA ASP A 87 -9.66 0.12 -8.73
C ASP A 87 -8.18 0.12 -8.31
N TYR A 88 -7.89 0.48 -7.06
CA TYR A 88 -6.54 0.32 -6.51
C TYR A 88 -6.16 -1.16 -6.42
N GLN A 89 -4.96 -1.48 -6.91
CA GLN A 89 -4.32 -2.80 -6.83
C GLN A 89 -2.87 -2.61 -6.35
N LEU A 90 -2.17 -3.69 -5.99
CA LEU A 90 -0.75 -3.59 -5.58
C LEU A 90 0.11 -2.97 -6.69
N PHE A 91 -0.23 -3.31 -7.93
CA PHE A 91 0.29 -2.74 -9.15
C PHE A 91 -0.89 -2.48 -10.10
N ASN A 92 -1.02 -1.25 -10.60
CA ASN A 92 -2.04 -0.91 -11.58
C ASN A 92 -1.40 -0.72 -12.96
N TYR A 93 -1.97 -1.33 -13.99
CA TYR A 93 -1.62 -1.02 -15.38
C TYR A 93 -2.50 0.11 -15.93
N TYR A 94 -1.92 0.97 -16.76
CA TYR A 94 -2.62 2.00 -17.52
C TYR A 94 -2.00 2.17 -18.90
N GLY A 95 -2.82 2.33 -19.94
CA GLY A 95 -2.37 2.53 -21.33
C GLY A 95 -2.88 1.46 -22.29
N ALA A 96 -2.25 1.34 -23.45
CA ALA A 96 -2.70 0.46 -24.52
C ALA A 96 -2.63 -1.02 -24.10
N PRO A 97 -3.67 -1.85 -24.32
CA PRO A 97 -3.61 -3.28 -24.01
C PRO A 97 -2.49 -4.04 -24.76
N ASP A 98 -2.08 -3.49 -25.91
CA ASP A 98 -1.03 -4.00 -26.78
C ASP A 98 0.23 -3.10 -26.78
N ALA A 99 0.49 -2.40 -25.67
CA ALA A 99 1.66 -1.54 -25.54
C ALA A 99 2.98 -2.29 -25.84
N ASP A 100 3.83 -1.69 -26.67
CA ASP A 100 5.17 -2.19 -27.00
C ASP A 100 6.25 -1.62 -26.08
N ARG A 101 5.93 -0.53 -25.37
CA ARG A 101 6.83 0.16 -24.43
C ARG A 101 6.05 0.51 -23.17
N VAL A 102 6.55 0.04 -22.03
CA VAL A 102 5.92 0.24 -20.72
C VAL A 102 6.94 0.83 -19.75
N ILE A 103 6.55 1.87 -19.04
CA ILE A 103 7.32 2.42 -17.91
C ILE A 103 6.78 1.81 -16.61
N VAL A 104 7.67 1.54 -15.65
CA VAL A 104 7.29 1.19 -14.28
C VAL A 104 7.69 2.35 -13.38
N ALA A 105 6.73 2.94 -12.67
CA ALA A 105 6.97 4.11 -11.85
C ALA A 105 6.16 4.09 -10.55
N MET A 106 6.57 4.94 -9.60
CA MET A 106 5.94 5.11 -8.30
C MET A 106 5.90 6.59 -7.93
N GLY A 107 4.84 7.03 -7.26
CA GLY A 107 4.66 8.43 -6.86
C GLY A 107 3.93 9.27 -7.89
N SER A 108 4.07 10.60 -7.79
CA SER A 108 3.32 11.59 -8.56
C SER A 108 3.66 11.60 -10.05
N ILE A 109 4.85 11.10 -10.43
CA ILE A 109 5.20 10.92 -11.85
C ILE A 109 4.21 10.04 -12.60
N CYS A 110 3.49 9.16 -11.91
CA CYS A 110 2.45 8.33 -12.53
C CYS A 110 1.37 9.19 -13.17
N ASP A 111 0.94 10.28 -12.54
CA ASP A 111 -0.19 11.09 -13.02
C ASP A 111 0.19 11.86 -14.29
N VAL A 112 1.40 12.45 -14.32
CA VAL A 112 1.96 13.09 -15.52
C VAL A 112 2.18 12.06 -16.64
N THR A 113 2.62 10.86 -16.29
CA THR A 113 2.86 9.80 -17.27
C THR A 113 1.55 9.33 -17.91
N GLU A 114 0.45 9.23 -17.15
CA GLU A 114 -0.87 8.91 -17.72
C GLU A 114 -1.33 9.95 -18.73
N GLU A 115 -1.21 11.25 -18.40
CA GLU A 115 -1.58 12.34 -19.31
C GLU A 115 -0.81 12.25 -20.64
N VAL A 116 0.49 11.96 -20.57
CA VAL A 116 1.34 11.77 -21.75
C VAL A 116 0.99 10.48 -22.50
N ILE A 117 0.67 9.40 -21.79
CA ILE A 117 0.23 8.13 -22.40
C ILE A 117 -1.07 8.33 -23.18
N ASP A 118 -2.04 9.06 -22.63
CA ASP A 118 -3.28 9.38 -23.32
C ASP A 118 -3.02 10.11 -24.63
N TYR A 119 -2.17 11.14 -24.60
CA TYR A 119 -1.77 11.86 -25.80
C TYR A 119 -1.10 10.95 -26.83
N LEU A 120 -0.11 10.15 -26.41
CA LEU A 120 0.65 9.30 -27.32
C LEU A 120 -0.20 8.17 -27.91
N ASN A 121 -1.05 7.53 -27.10
CA ASN A 121 -1.95 6.47 -27.57
C ASN A 121 -2.99 7.01 -28.55
N ALA A 122 -3.53 8.22 -28.31
CA ALA A 122 -4.41 8.88 -29.27
C ALA A 122 -3.73 9.19 -30.62
N ASN A 123 -2.39 9.27 -30.64
CA ASN A 123 -1.57 9.46 -31.83
C ASN A 123 -0.95 8.15 -32.38
N GLY A 124 -1.52 7.00 -32.00
CA GLY A 124 -1.14 5.69 -32.57
C GLY A 124 0.13 5.07 -31.98
N ALA A 125 0.73 5.69 -30.96
CA ALA A 125 1.75 5.00 -30.18
C ALA A 125 1.11 3.89 -29.33
N LYS A 126 1.90 2.88 -28.99
CA LYS A 126 1.49 1.76 -28.14
C LYS A 126 2.25 1.81 -26.82
N VAL A 127 1.85 2.71 -25.93
CA VAL A 127 2.57 2.95 -24.66
C VAL A 127 1.72 2.66 -23.43
N GLY A 128 2.39 2.24 -22.36
CA GLY A 128 1.77 1.90 -21.09
C GLY A 128 2.60 2.25 -19.85
N LEU A 129 1.96 2.12 -18.69
CA LEU A 129 2.50 2.41 -17.38
C LEU A 129 2.07 1.33 -16.39
N ILE A 130 3.01 0.85 -15.58
CA ILE A 130 2.72 0.11 -14.35
C ILE A 130 2.99 1.04 -13.17
N LYS A 131 1.93 1.35 -12.41
CA LYS A 131 2.00 2.11 -11.17
C LYS A 131 2.24 1.18 -9.99
N VAL A 132 3.37 1.35 -9.32
CA VAL A 132 3.68 0.63 -8.08
C VAL A 132 2.95 1.28 -6.92
N ARG A 133 2.11 0.53 -6.19
CA ARG A 133 1.38 1.01 -5.00
C ARG A 133 1.94 0.41 -3.72
N LEU A 134 2.19 -0.90 -3.71
CA LEU A 134 2.88 -1.59 -2.61
C LEU A 134 4.31 -1.92 -3.04
N TYR A 135 5.28 -1.14 -2.57
CA TYR A 135 6.69 -1.37 -2.90
C TYR A 135 7.32 -2.50 -2.08
N ARG A 136 6.87 -2.70 -0.84
CA ARG A 136 7.37 -3.70 0.11
C ARG A 136 6.22 -4.23 0.95
#